data_AF-A0A1Q4VQY1-F1
#
_entry.id   AF-A0A1Q4VQY1-F1
#
_cell.length_a   1.000
_cell.length_b   1.000
_cell.length_c   1.000
_cell.angle_alpha   90.00
_cell.angle_beta   90.00
_cell.angle_gamma   90.00
#
_symmetry.space_group_name_H-M   'P 1'
#
loop_
_entity.id
_entity.type
_entity.pdbx_description
1 polymer ?
#
loop_
_entity_poly.entity_id
_entity_poly.type
_entity_poly.pdbx_seq_one_letter_code
_entity_poly.pdbx_strand_id
1 'polypeptide(L)'
;MGSYFKVEAENLGRLLKDLHDSQDNMRKALGALKDTGPKSTGAEALDNACDEFHDSWDNAIKKIADGTQAIEEKLKQVKQNYESLEHALRDAFAKNAKKAA
;
A
#
# COMPACT_ATOMS: atom_id res chain seq x y z
N MET A 1 -8.82 -19.93 15.15
CA MET A 1 -8.91 -18.45 15.20
C MET A 1 -7.57 -17.80 14.84
N GLY A 2 -6.49 -17.94 15.63
CA GLY A 2 -5.23 -17.23 15.35
C GLY A 2 -4.52 -17.56 14.03
N SER A 3 -4.64 -18.79 13.50
CA SER A 3 -3.98 -19.16 12.23
C SER A 3 -4.63 -18.50 11.00
N TYR A 4 -5.93 -18.23 11.03
CA TYR A 4 -6.66 -17.59 9.94
C TYR A 4 -6.25 -16.11 9.80
N PHE A 5 -6.18 -15.41 10.93
CA PHE A 5 -5.71 -14.02 11.00
C PHE A 5 -4.27 -13.84 10.54
N LYS A 6 -3.39 -14.80 10.85
CA LYS A 6 -2.00 -14.78 10.40
C LYS A 6 -1.91 -14.83 8.87
N VAL A 7 -2.69 -15.70 8.23
CA VAL A 7 -2.73 -15.83 6.77
C VAL A 7 -3.30 -14.57 6.12
N GLU A 8 -4.35 -13.98 6.68
CA GLU A 8 -4.90 -12.72 6.18
C GLU A 8 -3.87 -11.58 6.27
N ALA A 9 -3.16 -11.45 7.40
CA ALA A 9 -2.12 -10.44 7.56
C ALA A 9 -0.95 -10.63 6.58
N GLU A 10 -0.53 -11.88 6.32
CA GLU A 10 0.50 -12.18 5.32
C GLU A 10 0.03 -11.87 3.90
N ASN A 11 -1.21 -12.20 3.55
CA ASN A 11 -1.78 -11.89 2.24
C ASN A 11 -1.90 -10.39 1.99
N LEU A 12 -2.30 -9.64 3.02
CA LEU A 12 -2.36 -8.19 2.97
C LEU A 12 -0.98 -7.55 2.83
N GLY A 13 0.04 -8.09 3.51
CA GLY A 13 1.42 -7.64 3.33
C GLY A 13 1.93 -7.88 1.90
N ARG A 14 1.55 -8.99 1.26
CA ARG A 14 1.84 -9.25 -0.16
C ARG A 14 1.12 -8.25 -1.07
N LEU A 15 -0.17 -8.01 -0.83
CA LEU A 15 -0.95 -7.04 -1.62
C LEU A 15 -0.34 -5.64 -1.56
N LEU A 16 0.09 -5.18 -0.38
CA LEU A 16 0.78 -3.90 -0.22
C LEU A 16 2.08 -3.84 -1.01
N LYS A 17 2.87 -4.92 -0.95
CA LYS A 17 4.10 -5.02 -1.73
C LYS A 17 3.82 -4.95 -3.24
N ASP A 18 2.85 -5.70 -3.72
CA ASP A 18 2.48 -5.72 -5.15
C ASP A 18 1.99 -4.33 -5.62
N LEU A 19 1.27 -3.60 -4.76
CA LEU A 19 0.84 -2.22 -5.04
C LEU A 19 2.02 -1.24 -5.09
N HIS A 20 2.99 -1.35 -4.18
CA HIS A 20 4.22 -0.55 -4.23
C HIS A 20 5.05 -0.86 -5.48
N ASP A 21 5.24 -2.15 -5.81
CA ASP A 21 5.98 -2.56 -7.00
C ASP A 21 5.30 -2.04 -8.28
N SER A 22 3.96 -2.08 -8.33
CA SER A 22 3.16 -1.51 -9.42
C SER A 22 3.35 0.01 -9.54
N GLN A 23 3.33 0.73 -8.41
CA GLN A 23 3.58 2.17 -8.37
C GLN A 23 4.97 2.51 -8.95
N ASP A 24 6.01 1.82 -8.50
CA ASP A 24 7.38 2.05 -8.95
C ASP A 24 7.55 1.76 -10.44
N ASN A 25 6.94 0.68 -10.93
CA ASN A 25 6.98 0.34 -12.34
C ASN A 25 6.27 1.39 -13.21
N MET A 26 5.12 1.91 -12.76
CA MET A 26 4.44 3.00 -13.45
C MET A 26 5.27 4.30 -13.46
N ARG A 27 5.92 4.66 -12.36
CA ARG A 27 6.83 5.81 -12.31
C ARG A 27 8.00 5.67 -13.27
N LYS A 28 8.61 4.48 -13.34
CA LYS A 28 9.69 4.19 -14.30
C LYS A 28 9.21 4.30 -15.73
N ALA A 29 8.02 3.77 -16.03
CA ALA A 29 7.42 3.87 -17.36
C ALA A 29 7.16 5.32 -17.78
N LEU A 30 6.62 6.16 -16.88
CA LEU A 30 6.43 7.59 -17.15
C LEU A 30 7.76 8.34 -17.35
N GLY A 31 8.77 8.03 -16.55
CA GLY A 31 10.11 8.59 -16.72
C GLY A 31 10.70 8.23 -18.08
N ALA A 32 10.61 6.96 -18.48
CA ALA A 32 11.03 6.51 -19.80
C ALA A 32 10.24 7.23 -20.91
N LEU A 33 8.92 7.38 -20.75
CA LEU A 33 8.04 8.10 -21.69
C LEU A 33 8.47 9.56 -21.86
N LYS A 34 8.85 10.23 -20.78
CA LYS A 34 9.40 11.60 -20.79
C LYS A 34 10.74 11.66 -21.52
N ASP A 35 11.62 10.68 -21.29
CA ASP A 35 12.93 10.62 -21.94
C ASP A 35 12.85 10.25 -23.42
N THR A 36 11.86 9.44 -23.81
CA THR A 36 11.54 9.11 -25.21
C THR A 36 10.62 10.12 -25.89
N GLY A 37 9.99 11.00 -25.12
CA GLY A 37 9.18 12.10 -25.62
C GLY A 37 10.02 12.98 -26.54
N PRO A 38 9.43 13.60 -27.56
CA PRO A 38 10.20 14.09 -28.69
C PRO A 38 11.09 15.26 -28.29
N LYS A 39 12.38 15.00 -28.10
CA LYS A 39 13.37 16.08 -28.06
C LYS A 39 13.50 16.82 -29.41
N SER A 40 12.69 16.51 -30.44
CA SER A 40 12.79 17.12 -31.78
C SER A 40 11.69 16.80 -32.84
N THR A 41 10.52 16.18 -32.58
CA THR A 41 9.58 15.90 -33.71
C THR A 41 8.93 17.15 -34.30
N GLY A 42 9.05 18.31 -33.64
CA GLY A 42 8.60 19.60 -34.17
C GLY A 42 7.09 19.82 -34.14
N ALA A 43 6.33 18.94 -33.45
CA ALA A 43 4.89 19.03 -33.31
C ALA A 43 4.53 19.38 -31.86
N GLU A 44 4.37 20.68 -31.60
CA GLU A 44 4.04 21.27 -30.28
C GLU A 44 2.79 20.63 -29.64
N ALA A 45 1.83 20.16 -30.44
CA ALA A 45 0.66 19.44 -29.98
C ALA A 45 0.96 18.04 -29.40
N LEU A 46 1.99 17.35 -29.93
CA LEU A 46 2.40 16.04 -29.42
C LEU A 46 3.18 16.18 -28.11
N ASP A 47 4.02 17.20 -28.00
CA ASP A 47 4.76 17.52 -26.78
C ASP A 47 3.79 17.89 -25.64
N ASN A 48 2.81 18.77 -25.90
CA ASN A 48 1.77 19.12 -24.93
C ASN A 48 0.94 17.90 -24.50
N ALA A 49 0.58 17.01 -25.43
CA ALA A 49 -0.17 15.79 -25.09
C ALA A 49 0.66 14.82 -24.23
N CYS A 50 1.96 14.72 -24.48
CA CYS A 50 2.87 13.92 -23.66
C CYS A 50 3.02 14.50 -22.25
N ASP A 51 3.10 15.82 -22.11
CA ASP A 51 3.18 16.50 -20.81
C ASP A 51 1.87 16.37 -20.01
N GLU A 52 0.71 16.60 -20.63
CA GLU A 52 -0.60 16.39 -19.99
C GLU A 52 -0.80 14.93 -19.57
N PHE A 53 -0.38 13.97 -20.41
CA PHE A 53 -0.41 12.56 -20.07
C PHE A 53 0.48 12.27 -18.86
N HIS A 54 1.69 12.82 -18.84
CA HIS A 54 2.62 12.66 -17.73
C HIS A 54 2.04 13.17 -16.41
N ASP A 55 1.51 14.41 -16.39
CA ASP A 55 0.98 15.05 -15.19
C ASP A 55 -0.26 14.34 -14.66
N SER A 56 -1.17 13.94 -15.55
CA SER A 56 -2.38 13.18 -15.20
C SER A 56 -2.01 11.83 -14.58
N TRP A 57 -1.05 11.12 -15.17
CA TRP A 57 -0.61 9.83 -14.65
C TRP A 57 0.22 9.94 -13.38
N ASP A 58 1.08 10.95 -13.20
CA ASP A 58 1.78 11.16 -11.93
C ASP A 58 0.79 11.45 -10.79
N ASN A 59 -0.28 12.21 -11.06
CA ASN A 59 -1.36 12.42 -10.10
C ASN A 59 -2.11 11.12 -9.77
N ALA A 60 -2.46 10.32 -10.79
CA ALA A 60 -3.10 9.02 -10.57
C ALA A 60 -2.24 8.07 -9.73
N ILE A 61 -0.94 8.01 -10.02
CA ILE A 61 0.04 7.21 -9.27
C ILE A 61 0.15 7.70 -7.83
N LYS A 62 0.18 9.02 -7.59
CA LYS A 62 0.16 9.59 -6.22
C LYS A 62 -1.09 9.17 -5.46
N LYS A 63 -2.29 9.26 -6.06
CA LYS A 63 -3.54 8.82 -5.42
C LYS A 63 -3.55 7.33 -5.08
N ILE A 64 -3.00 6.49 -5.96
CA ILE A 64 -2.85 5.05 -5.70
C ILE A 64 -1.90 4.82 -4.52
N ALA A 65 -0.81 5.57 -4.44
CA ALA A 65 0.15 5.49 -3.33
C ALA A 65 -0.51 5.89 -2.01
N ASP A 66 -1.19 7.04 -1.98
CA ASP A 66 -1.87 7.54 -0.78
C ASP A 66 -2.93 6.54 -0.29
N GLY A 67 -3.71 5.96 -1.21
CA GLY A 67 -4.69 4.93 -0.90
C GLY A 67 -4.05 3.65 -0.34
N THR A 68 -2.94 3.22 -0.93
CA THR A 68 -2.18 2.05 -0.47
C THR A 68 -1.62 2.27 0.94
N GLN A 69 -1.04 3.43 1.19
CA GLN A 69 -0.52 3.80 2.51
C GLN A 69 -1.65 3.86 3.56
N ALA A 70 -2.81 4.42 3.22
CA ALA A 70 -3.96 4.45 4.13
C ALA A 70 -4.43 3.02 4.49
N ILE A 71 -4.42 2.09 3.52
CA ILE A 71 -4.75 0.68 3.77
C ILE A 71 -3.70 0.05 4.71
N GLU A 72 -2.41 0.27 4.46
CA GLU A 72 -1.33 -0.24 5.32
C GLU A 72 -1.49 0.22 6.78
N GLU A 73 -1.76 1.50 6.99
CA GLU A 73 -1.96 2.07 8.33
C GLU A 73 -3.14 1.43 9.05
N LYS A 74 -4.28 1.27 8.37
CA LYS A 74 -5.47 0.62 8.95
C LYS A 74 -5.20 -0.83 9.30
N LEU A 75 -4.47 -1.56 8.47
CA LEU A 75 -4.11 -2.95 8.75
C LEU A 75 -3.18 -3.09 9.94
N LYS A 76 -2.21 -2.18 10.07
CA LYS A 76 -1.34 -2.11 11.25
C LYS A 76 -2.15 -1.86 12.52
N GLN A 77 -3.14 -0.96 12.47
CA GLN A 77 -4.05 -0.72 13.59
C GLN A 77 -4.87 -1.95 13.94
N VAL A 78 -5.44 -2.65 12.95
CA VAL A 78 -6.19 -3.90 13.17
C VAL A 78 -5.30 -4.93 13.84
N LYS A 79 -4.08 -5.16 13.34
CA LYS A 79 -3.12 -6.08 13.95
C LYS A 79 -2.83 -5.73 15.41
N GLN A 80 -2.53 -4.47 15.70
CA GLN A 80 -2.26 -4.00 17.07
C GLN A 80 -3.46 -4.20 18.00
N ASN A 81 -4.67 -3.92 17.53
CA ASN A 81 -5.90 -4.14 18.30
C ASN A 81 -6.10 -5.62 18.63
N TYR A 82 -5.83 -6.51 17.68
CA TYR A 82 -5.91 -7.96 17.89
C TYR A 82 -4.86 -8.46 18.89
N GLU A 83 -3.61 -8.05 18.75
CA GLU A 83 -2.54 -8.41 19.69
C GLU A 83 -2.88 -7.93 21.10
N SER A 84 -3.37 -6.70 21.23
CA SER A 84 -3.83 -6.13 22.51
C SER A 84 -5.01 -6.92 23.11
N LEU A 85 -5.98 -7.30 22.29
CA LEU A 85 -7.13 -8.11 22.73
C LEU A 85 -6.69 -9.50 23.22
N GLU A 86 -5.81 -10.18 22.48
CA GLU A 86 -5.25 -11.48 22.87
C GLU A 86 -4.46 -11.38 24.19
N HIS A 87 -3.65 -10.34 24.36
CA HIS A 87 -2.95 -10.09 25.62
C HIS A 87 -3.92 -9.86 26.77
N ALA A 88 -4.93 -9.02 26.59
CA ALA A 88 -5.95 -8.74 27.61
C ALA A 88 -6.74 -10.00 28.00
N LEU A 89 -7.11 -10.83 27.02
CA LEU A 89 -7.78 -12.11 27.25
C LEU A 89 -6.87 -13.07 28.03
N ARG A 90 -5.61 -13.22 27.61
CA ARG A 90 -4.63 -14.08 28.27
C ARG A 90 -4.40 -13.66 29.72
N ASP A 91 -4.27 -12.36 29.99
CA ASP A 91 -4.11 -11.82 31.32
C ASP A 91 -5.36 -12.03 32.19
N ALA A 92 -6.56 -11.85 31.63
CA ALA A 92 -7.82 -12.11 32.33
C ALA A 92 -7.96 -13.58 32.71
N PHE A 93 -7.65 -14.51 31.81
CA PHE A 93 -7.65 -15.94 32.09
C PHE A 93 -6.58 -16.33 33.12
N ALA A 94 -5.37 -15.78 33.03
CA ALA A 94 -4.30 -16.04 34.00
C ALA A 94 -4.66 -15.52 35.40
N LYS A 95 -5.28 -14.35 35.51
CA LYS A 95 -5.80 -13.81 36.78
C LYS A 95 -6.89 -14.70 37.37
N ASN A 96 -7.83 -15.17 36.55
CA ASN A 96 -8.89 -16.07 37.00
C ASN A 96 -8.35 -17.44 37.43
N ALA A 97 -7.37 -17.99 36.71
CA ALA A 97 -6.72 -19.25 37.08
C ALA A 97 -5.97 -19.15 38.42
N LYS A 98 -5.28 -18.02 38.69
CA LYS A 98 -4.66 -17.74 39.99
C LYS A 98 -5.64 -17.53 41.13
N LYS A 99 -6.89 -17.17 40.83
CA LYS A 99 -7.93 -16.94 41.84
C LYS A 99 -8.70 -18.23 42.19
N ALA A 100 -8.60 -19.25 41.35
CA ALA A 100 -9.26 -20.55 41.50
C ALA A 100 -8.35 -21.66 42.04
N ALA A 101 -7.05 -21.38 42.20
CA ALA A 101 -6.02 -22.23 42.82
C ALA A 101 -5.65 -21.68 44.20
#